data_AF-A0A939QZA9-F1
#
_entry.id   AF-A0A939QZA9-F1
#
_cell.length_a   1.000
_cell.length_b   1.000
_cell.length_c   1.000
_cell.angle_alpha   90.00
_cell.angle_beta   90.00
_cell.angle_gamma   90.00
#
_symmetry.space_group_name_H-M   'P 1'
#
loop_
_entity.id
_entity.type
_entity.pdbx_description
1 polymer ?
#
loop_
_entity_poly.entity_id
_entity_poly.type
_entity_poly.pdbx_seq_one_letter_code
_entity_poly.pdbx_strand_id
1 'polypeptide(L)' 'MPENGLYARCGACEHVFLVARLPMPVAQAAALAERAACSQCGETKRIFVSGPPATKEPSDG' A
#
# COMPACT_ATOMS: atom_id res chain seq x y z
N MET A 1 14.01 3.38 -12.62
CA MET A 1 13.88 2.23 -11.70
C MET A 1 12.43 2.18 -11.27
N PRO A 2 11.76 1.02 -11.24
CA PRO A 2 10.39 0.96 -10.74
C PRO A 2 10.39 1.48 -9.30
N GLU A 3 9.55 2.48 -9.01
CA GLU A 3 9.39 3.02 -7.67
C GLU A 3 8.78 1.91 -6.79
N ASN A 4 9.59 1.25 -5.97
CA ASN A 4 9.09 0.23 -5.05
C ASN A 4 8.22 0.91 -3.99
N GLY A 5 6.91 0.69 -4.04
CA GLY A 5 5.96 1.17 -3.05
C GLY A 5 5.61 0.08 -2.03
N LEU A 6 5.44 0.46 -0.76
CA LEU A 6 4.72 -0.36 0.21
C LEU A 6 3.23 -0.08 0.06
N TYR A 7 2.44 -1.11 -0.23
CA TYR A 7 1.00 -0.99 -0.40
C TYR A 7 0.25 -1.71 0.71
N ALA A 8 -1.00 -1.29 0.93
CA ALA A 8 -1.93 -1.96 1.82
C ALA A 8 -3.30 -2.13 1.17
N ARG A 9 -4.02 -3.17 1.58
CA ARG A 9 -5.41 -3.46 1.21
C ARG A 9 -6.32 -3.27 2.42
N CYS A 10 -7.39 -2.53 2.22
CA CYS A 10 -8.45 -2.38 3.23
C CYS A 10 -9.34 -3.64 3.26
N GLY A 11 -9.52 -4.24 4.43
CA GLY A 11 -10.45 -5.37 4.63
C GLY A 11 -11.92 -4.99 4.73
N ALA A 12 -12.26 -3.70 4.66
CA ALA A 12 -13.64 -3.21 4.70
C ALA A 12 -14.20 -2.93 3.29
N CYS A 13 -13.45 -2.21 2.45
CA CYS A 13 -13.86 -1.82 1.09
C CYS A 13 -12.95 -2.36 -0.01
N GLU A 14 -11.97 -3.19 0.34
CA GLU A 14 -11.03 -3.85 -0.58
C GLU A 14 -10.10 -2.92 -1.37
N HIS A 15 -10.15 -1.61 -1.10
CA HIS A 15 -9.28 -0.63 -1.73
C HIS A 15 -7.80 -0.89 -1.42
N VAL A 16 -6.97 -0.90 -2.47
CA VAL A 16 -5.51 -1.00 -2.38
C VAL A 16 -4.90 0.39 -2.53
N PHE A 17 -4.04 0.79 -1.60
CA PHE A 17 -3.46 2.13 -1.57
C PHE A 17 -1.98 2.11 -1.17
N LEU A 18 -1.26 3.15 -1.58
CA LEU A 18 0.16 3.34 -1.25
C LEU A 18 0.30 3.84 0.19
N VAL A 19 1.10 3.14 0.99
CA VAL A 19 1.46 3.51 2.36
C VAL A 19 2.74 4.34 2.37
N ALA A 20 3.76 3.93 1.61
CA ALA A 20 5.05 4.62 1.56
C ALA A 20 5.81 4.36 0.26
N ARG A 21 6.63 5.33 -0.17
CA ARG A 21 7.61 5.17 -1.25
C ARG A 21 8.98 4.77 -0.70
N LEU A 22 9.67 3.85 -1.37
CA LEU A 22 11.00 3.37 -1.00
C LEU A 22 12.08 3.94 -1.95
N PRO A 23 13.35 4.03 -1.52
CA PRO A 23 13.91 3.53 -0.26
C PRO A 23 13.56 4.40 0.96
N MET A 24 13.15 3.76 2.06
CA MET A 24 13.02 4.37 3.37
C MET A 24 13.45 3.36 4.46
N PRO A 25 13.79 3.82 5.68
CA PRO A 25 14.12 2.90 6.78
C PRO A 25 12.94 1.97 7.11
N VAL A 26 13.21 0.67 7.26
CA VAL A 26 12.19 -0.36 7.53
C VAL A 26 11.34 -0.03 8.77
N ALA A 27 11.96 0.49 9.83
CA ALA A 27 11.25 0.90 11.04
C ALA A 27 10.22 2.03 10.78
N GLN A 28 10.53 2.97 9.88
CA GLN A 28 9.58 4.02 9.50
C GLN A 28 8.47 3.46 8.62
N ALA A 29 8.80 2.56 7.69
CA ALA A 29 7.80 1.89 6.85
C ALA A 29 6.80 1.08 7.69
N ALA A 30 7.29 0.35 8.70
CA ALA A 30 6.46 -0.39 9.64
C ALA A 30 5.55 0.56 10.45
N ALA A 31 6.10 1.64 11.00
CA ALA A 31 5.32 2.63 11.74
C ALA A 31 4.23 3.32 10.89
N LEU A 32 4.49 3.55 9.59
CA LEU A 32 3.49 4.06 8.66
C LEU A 32 2.39 3.03 8.37
N ALA A 33 2.76 1.76 8.17
CA ALA A 33 1.82 0.68 7.94
C ALA A 33 0.89 0.43 9.13
N GLU A 34 1.42 0.46 10.36
CA GLU A 34 0.64 0.30 11.60
C GLU A 34 -0.39 1.42 11.81
N ARG A 35 -0.10 2.62 11.30
CA ARG A 35 -0.97 3.81 11.44
C ARG A 35 -1.80 4.09 10.20
N ALA A 36 -1.73 3.23 9.19
CA ALA A 36 -2.40 3.45 7.92
C ALA A 36 -3.93 3.49 8.12
N ALA A 37 -4.57 4.44 7.44
CA ALA A 37 -6.02 4.52 7.33
C ALA A 37 -6.41 4.38 5.86
N CYS A 38 -7.50 3.69 5.58
CA CYS A 38 -8.00 3.58 4.22
C CYS A 38 -8.40 4.96 3.69
N SER A 39 -7.75 5.39 2.61
CA SER A 39 -8.03 6.69 1.94
C SER A 39 -9.43 6.78 1.34
N GLN A 40 -10.14 5.65 1.15
CA GLN A 40 -11.50 5.64 0.63
C GLN A 40 -12.59 5.63 1.70
N CYS A 41 -12.47 4.78 2.73
CA CYS A 41 -13.55 4.58 3.72
C CYS A 41 -13.18 4.97 5.16
N GLY A 42 -11.93 5.37 5.42
CA GLY A 42 -11.47 5.77 6.75
C GLY A 42 -11.28 4.63 7.76
N GLU A 43 -11.44 3.37 7.35
CA GLU A 43 -11.14 2.20 8.19
C GLU A 43 -9.66 2.21 8.62
N THR A 44 -9.40 1.85 9.88
CA THR A 44 -8.06 1.86 10.48
C THR A 44 -7.68 0.53 11.12
N LYS A 45 -8.65 -0.37 11.36
CA LYS A 45 -8.42 -1.62 12.09
C LYS A 45 -8.13 -2.80 11.19
N ARG A 46 -8.70 -2.79 9.98
CA ARG A 46 -8.59 -3.89 9.00
C ARG A 46 -7.73 -3.46 7.82
N ILE A 47 -6.48 -3.14 8.08
CA ILE A 47 -5.50 -2.77 7.05
C ILE A 47 -4.44 -3.87 6.96
N PHE A 48 -4.26 -4.45 5.77
CA PHE A 48 -3.34 -5.55 5.54
C PHE A 48 -2.27 -5.14 4.53
N VAL A 49 -1.02 -5.52 4.76
CA VAL A 49 0.05 -5.32 3.77
C VAL A 49 -0.29 -6.06 2.48
N SER A 50 -0.06 -5.43 1.34
CA SER A 50 -0.36 -5.95 0.01
C SER A 50 0.78 -5.64 -0.96
N GLY A 51 0.85 -6.40 -2.05
CA GLY A 51 1.59 -5.95 -3.23
C GLY A 51 0.93 -4.74 -3.90
N PRO A 52 1.60 -4.14 -4.90
CA PRO A 52 1.00 -3.09 -5.72
C PRO A 52 -0.36 -3.56 -6.28
N PRO A 53 -1.29 -2.63 -6.53
CA PRO A 53 -2.51 -2.98 -7.26
C PRO A 53 -2.10 -3.67 -8.56
N ALA A 54 -2.90 -4.63 -9.02
CA ALA A 54 -2.72 -5.23 -10.33
C ALA A 54 -2.94 -4.14 -11.39
N THR A 55 -1.92 -3.33 -11.65
CA THR A 55 -1.80 -2.63 -12.91
C THR A 55 -1.82 -3.73 -13.95
N LYS A 56 -2.79 -3.65 -14.87
CA LYS A 56 -2.52 -4.22 -16.19
C LYS A 56 -1.28 -3.48 -16.69
N GLU A 57 -0.10 -4.05 -16.45
CA GLU A 57 1.10 -3.67 -17.20
C GLU A 57 0.69 -3.77 -18.67
N PRO A 58 0.80 -2.69 -19.47
CA PRO A 58 0.93 -2.92 -20.90
C PRO A 58 2.22 -3.73 -21.06
N SER A 59 2.06 -5.02 -21.37
CA SER A 59 3.13 -5.82 -21.97
C SER A 59 3.57 -5.10 -23.23
N ASP A 60 4.72 -4.42 -23.19
CA ASP A 60 5.38 -3.87 -24.36
C ASP A 60 6.56 -4.78 -24.74
N GLY A 61 6.39 -5.45 -25.88
CA GLY A 61 7.44 -5.83 -26.83
C GLY A 61 8.42 -6.94 -26.47
#